data_AF-A0A140CZ67-F1
#
_entry.id   AF-A0A140CZ67-F1
#
_cell.length_a   1.000
_cell.length_b   1.000
_cell.length_c   1.000
_cell.angle_alpha   90.00
_cell.angle_beta   90.00
_cell.angle_gamma   90.00
#
_symmetry.space_group_name_H-M   'P 1'
#
loop_
_entity.id
_entity.type
_entity.pdbx_description
1 polymer ?
#
loop_
_entity_poly.entity_id
_entity_poly.type
_entity_poly.pdbx_seq_one_letter_code
_entity_poly.pdbx_strand_id
1 'polypeptide(L)'
;TLALHTVAEGQKKGGICAFIDAEHALDPVYARKLGVNIDELLISQPDTGEQALEICDTLVRSGAVDVLVVDSVAALVPKAELEGEMGDALPGLQARLM
;
A
#
# COMPACT_ATOMS: atom_id res chain seq x y z
N THR A 1 8.66 2.64 -9.37
CA THR A 1 10.15 2.50 -9.40
C THR A 1 10.87 3.14 -8.23
N LEU A 2 10.72 4.45 -7.96
CA LEU A 2 11.39 5.09 -6.81
C LEU A 2 11.01 4.45 -5.48
N ALA A 3 9.72 4.16 -5.27
CA ALA A 3 9.24 3.47 -4.07
C ALA A 3 9.94 2.12 -3.84
N LEU A 4 10.15 1.33 -4.90
CA LEU A 4 10.85 0.05 -4.82
C LEU A 4 12.33 0.22 -4.48
N HIS A 5 12.99 1.29 -4.94
CA HIS A 5 14.35 1.61 -4.48
C HIS A 5 14.39 2.00 -3.00
N THR A 6 13.41 2.76 -2.51
CA THR A 6 13.31 3.08 -1.07
C THR A 6 13.15 1.82 -0.23
N VAL A 7 12.30 0.88 -0.67
CA VAL A 7 12.13 -0.43 -0.03
C VAL A 7 13.44 -1.23 -0.07
N ALA A 8 14.09 -1.33 -1.23
CA ALA A 8 15.36 -2.05 -1.36
C ALA A 8 16.45 -1.49 -0.43
N GLU A 9 16.55 -0.16 -0.33
CA GLU A 9 17.52 0.48 0.58
C GLU A 9 17.15 0.32 2.07
N GLY A 10 15.85 0.28 2.40
CA GLY A 10 15.37 -0.05 3.75
C GLY A 10 15.78 -1.47 4.15
N GLN A 11 15.50 -2.44 3.29
CA GLN A 11 15.87 -3.85 3.51
C GLN A 11 17.39 -4.05 3.60
N LYS A 12 18.19 -3.37 2.76
CA LYS A 12 19.67 -3.44 2.83
C LYS A 12 20.23 -2.99 4.18
N LYS A 13 19.52 -2.10 4.90
CA LYS A 13 19.90 -1.65 6.24
C LYS A 13 19.42 -2.61 7.35
N GLY A 14 18.83 -3.75 6.98
CA GLY A 14 18.23 -4.71 7.90
C GLY A 14 16.85 -4.30 8.42
N GLY A 15 16.23 -3.28 7.81
CA GLY A 15 14.90 -2.81 8.20
C GLY A 15 13.77 -3.62 7.59
N ILE A 16 12.64 -3.68 8.27
CA ILE A 16 11.43 -4.34 7.79
C ILE A 16 10.64 -3.36 6.92
N CYS A 17 10.27 -3.80 5.72
CA CYS A 17 9.53 -2.97 4.78
C CYS A 17 8.14 -3.56 4.52
N ALA A 18 7.17 -2.69 4.29
CA ALA A 18 5.81 -3.04 3.90
C ALA A 18 5.35 -2.28 2.66
N PHE A 19 4.49 -2.93 1.87
CA PHE A 19 3.94 -2.39 0.63
C PHE A 19 2.43 -2.67 0.58
N ILE A 20 1.64 -1.62 0.58
CA ILE A 20 0.18 -1.67 0.40
C ILE A 20 -0.09 -1.41 -1.07
N ASP A 21 -0.30 -2.48 -1.84
CA ASP A 21 -0.57 -2.46 -3.28
C ASP A 21 -2.07 -2.39 -3.52
N ALA A 22 -2.64 -1.19 -3.37
CA ALA A 22 -4.03 -0.89 -3.71
C ALA A 22 -4.26 -0.84 -5.24
N GLU A 23 -3.22 -0.60 -6.05
CA GLU A 23 -3.32 -0.65 -7.53
C GLU A 23 -3.31 -2.07 -8.11
N HIS A 24 -2.95 -3.07 -7.30
CA HIS A 24 -2.82 -4.47 -7.72
C HIS A 24 -1.85 -4.61 -8.91
N ALA A 25 -0.82 -3.77 -8.94
CA ALA A 25 0.05 -3.56 -10.11
C ALA A 25 1.53 -3.85 -9.81
N LEU A 26 1.86 -4.29 -8.60
CA LEU A 26 3.24 -4.63 -8.24
C LEU A 26 3.73 -5.85 -9.03
N ASP A 27 4.80 -5.68 -9.82
CA ASP A 27 5.53 -6.79 -10.47
C ASP A 27 6.67 -7.31 -9.57
N PRO A 28 6.55 -8.52 -9.00
CA PRO A 28 7.58 -9.08 -8.11
C PRO A 28 8.90 -9.37 -8.84
N VAL A 29 8.85 -9.70 -10.13
CA VAL A 29 10.05 -9.99 -10.93
C VAL A 29 10.82 -8.70 -11.17
N TYR A 30 10.13 -7.61 -11.49
CA TYR A 30 10.77 -6.30 -11.64
C TYR A 30 11.32 -5.76 -10.31
N ALA A 31 10.55 -5.85 -9.22
CA ALA A 31 11.01 -5.43 -7.89
C ALA A 31 12.29 -6.18 -7.45
N ARG A 32 12.36 -7.50 -7.69
CA ARG A 32 13.57 -8.29 -7.40
C ARG A 32 14.78 -7.82 -8.21
N LYS A 33 14.60 -7.42 -9.48
CA LYS A 33 15.68 -6.82 -10.31
C LYS A 33 16.17 -5.48 -9.76
N LEU A 34 15.33 -4.74 -9.05
CA LEU A 34 15.69 -3.47 -8.39
C LEU A 34 16.35 -3.67 -7.01
N GLY A 35 16.50 -4.93 -6.56
CA GLY A 35 17.16 -5.27 -5.30
C GLY A 35 16.23 -5.37 -4.10
N VAL A 36 14.91 -5.43 -4.32
CA VAL A 36 13.95 -5.73 -3.26
C VAL A 36 14.03 -7.23 -2.93
N ASN A 37 14.16 -7.55 -1.64
CA ASN A 37 13.94 -8.90 -1.14
C ASN A 37 12.44 -9.17 -1.04
N ILE A 38 11.85 -9.73 -2.10
CA ILE A 38 10.42 -10.05 -2.17
C ILE A 38 9.99 -11.04 -1.09
N ASP A 39 10.89 -11.95 -0.70
CA ASP A 39 10.54 -13.03 0.23
C ASP A 39 10.38 -12.51 1.67
N GLU A 40 10.95 -11.34 1.98
CA GLU A 40 10.84 -10.65 3.27
C GLU A 40 9.98 -9.38 3.21
N LEU A 41 9.46 -9.00 2.03
CA LEU A 41 8.61 -7.83 1.89
C LEU A 41 7.19 -8.16 2.39
N LEU A 42 6.70 -7.39 3.36
CA LEU A 42 5.30 -7.48 3.77
C LEU A 42 4.43 -6.83 2.68
N ILE A 43 3.58 -7.61 2.02
CA ILE A 43 2.71 -7.10 0.94
C ILE A 43 1.26 -7.31 1.35
N SER A 44 0.44 -6.28 1.13
CA SER A 44 -1.02 -6.37 1.24
C SER A 44 -1.66 -5.79 -0.01
N GLN A 45 -2.67 -6.50 -0.53
CA GLN A 45 -3.56 -6.03 -1.60
C GLN A 45 -4.95 -5.85 -0.99
N PRO A 46 -5.28 -4.64 -0.51
CA PRO A 46 -6.56 -4.39 0.16
C PRO A 46 -7.72 -4.33 -0.84
N ASP A 47 -8.91 -4.66 -0.35
CA ASP A 47 -10.18 -4.59 -1.06
C ASP A 47 -10.76 -3.16 -1.02
N THR A 48 -10.55 -2.41 0.08
CA THR A 48 -11.06 -1.04 0.24
C THR A 48 -10.02 -0.08 0.80
N GLY A 49 -10.25 1.22 0.61
CA GLY A 49 -9.40 2.28 1.15
C GLY A 49 -9.33 2.27 2.69
N GLU A 50 -10.44 1.99 3.38
CA GLU A 50 -10.49 1.85 4.84
C GLU A 50 -9.57 0.71 5.30
N GLN A 51 -9.68 -0.46 4.66
CA GLN A 51 -8.85 -1.61 5.00
C GLN A 51 -7.37 -1.32 4.78
N ALA A 52 -7.02 -0.66 3.68
CA ALA A 52 -5.65 -0.25 3.39
C ALA A 52 -5.07 0.62 4.53
N LEU A 53 -5.83 1.64 4.97
CA LEU A 53 -5.40 2.56 6.03
C LEU A 53 -5.37 1.89 7.41
N GLU A 54 -6.28 0.96 7.70
CA GLU A 54 -6.27 0.20 8.95
C GLU A 54 -5.04 -0.72 9.04
N ILE A 55 -4.65 -1.35 7.93
CA ILE A 55 -3.41 -2.13 7.83
C ILE A 55 -2.19 -1.22 8.03
N CYS A 56 -2.17 -0.04 7.39
CA CYS A 56 -1.13 0.96 7.61
C CYS A 56 -0.99 1.35 9.08
N ASP A 57 -2.09 1.73 9.74
CA ASP A 57 -2.11 2.15 11.14
C ASP A 57 -1.63 1.01 12.06
N THR A 58 -2.08 -0.21 11.82
CA THR A 58 -1.66 -1.40 12.57
C THR A 58 -0.14 -1.64 12.46
N LEU A 59 0.39 -1.60 11.23
CA LEU A 59 1.81 -1.82 10.97
C LEU A 59 2.67 -0.71 11.60
N VAL A 60 2.26 0.55 11.47
CA VAL A 60 2.97 1.69 12.09
C VAL A 60 2.94 1.60 13.61
N ARG A 61 1.77 1.29 14.21
CA ARG A 61 1.63 1.14 15.67
C ARG A 61 2.42 -0.01 16.24
N SER A 62 2.67 -1.07 15.46
CA SER A 62 3.51 -2.18 15.91
C SER A 62 4.95 -1.75 16.20
N GLY A 63 5.42 -0.65 15.59
CA GLY A 63 6.80 -0.19 15.67
C GLY A 63 7.81 -1.10 14.96
N ALA A 64 7.35 -2.13 14.24
CA ALA A 64 8.22 -3.11 13.59
C ALA A 64 8.63 -2.72 12.17
N VAL A 65 7.88 -1.83 11.50
CA VAL A 65 8.12 -1.47 10.08
C VAL A 65 8.91 -0.15 9.99
N ASP A 66 10.03 -0.18 9.28
CA ASP A 66 10.91 0.98 9.05
C ASP A 66 10.49 1.79 7.81
N VAL A 67 9.97 1.12 6.78
CA VAL A 67 9.48 1.74 5.54
C VAL A 67 8.13 1.14 5.17
N LEU A 68 7.11 1.99 5.03
CA LEU A 68 5.81 1.60 4.52
C LEU A 68 5.48 2.42 3.26
N VAL A 69 5.12 1.75 2.17
CA VAL A 69 4.67 2.35 0.93
C VAL A 69 3.18 2.06 0.74
N VAL A 70 2.42 3.07 0.30
CA VAL A 70 1.03 2.91 -0.17
C VAL A 70 0.99 3.25 -1.65
N ASP A 71 0.62 2.27 -2.47
CA ASP A 71 0.55 2.37 -3.93
C ASP A 71 -0.86 1.99 -4.40
N SER A 72 -1.77 2.92 -4.60
CA SER A 72 -1.61 4.37 -4.51
C SER A 72 -2.82 5.03 -3.84
N VAL A 73 -2.69 6.30 -3.44
CA VAL A 73 -3.80 7.06 -2.83
C VAL A 73 -5.02 7.11 -3.75
N ALA A 74 -4.81 7.22 -5.07
CA ALA A 74 -5.89 7.25 -6.05
C ALA A 74 -6.71 5.95 -6.09
N ALA A 75 -6.09 4.82 -5.73
CA ALA A 75 -6.74 3.51 -5.66
C ALA A 75 -7.38 3.22 -4.28
N LEU A 76 -7.28 4.13 -3.30
CA LEU A 76 -7.95 3.99 -2.01
C LEU A 76 -9.43 4.32 -2.11
N VAL A 77 -10.18 3.45 -2.78
CA VAL A 77 -11.62 3.61 -3.00
C VAL A 77 -12.38 3.28 -1.71
N PRO A 78 -13.19 4.22 -1.17
CA PRO A 78 -14.00 3.95 0.01
C PRO A 78 -14.98 2.81 -0.22
N LYS A 79 -15.26 2.02 0.82
CA LYS A 79 -16.19 0.89 0.75
C LYS A 79 -17.56 1.28 0.19
N ALA A 80 -18.09 2.43 0.60
CA ALA A 80 -19.39 2.90 0.13
C ALA A 80 -19.42 3.24 -1.37
N GLU A 81 -18.28 3.56 -1.98
CA GLU A 81 -18.17 3.77 -3.43
C GLU A 81 -18.06 2.43 -4.18
N LEU A 82 -17.36 1.44 -3.61
CA LEU A 82 -17.29 0.08 -4.16
C LEU A 82 -18.61 -0.69 -4.12
N GLU A 83 -19.42 -0.46 -3.08
CA GLU A 83 -20.75 -1.07 -2.92
C GLU A 83 -21.87 -0.29 -3.66
N GLY A 84 -21.57 0.92 -4.13
CA GLY A 84 -22.50 1.78 -4.88
C GLY A 84 -22.62 1.42 -6.36
N GLU A 85 -23.40 2.20 -7.11
CA GLU A 85 -23.50 2.06 -8.56
C GLU A 85 -22.52 2.99 -9.29
N MET A 86 -22.02 2.54 -10.44
CA MET A 86 -21.14 3.36 -11.27
C MET A 86 -21.89 4.62 -11.74
N GLY A 87 -21.40 5.79 -11.35
CA GLY A 87 -22.02 7.08 -11.65
C GLY A 87 -22.70 7.74 -10.44
N ASP A 88 -22.76 7.05 -9.29
CA ASP A 88 -23.23 7.64 -8.05
C ASP A 88 -22.32 8.81 -7.61
N ALA A 89 -22.95 9.90 -7.21
CA ALA A 89 -22.25 11.08 -6.73
C ALA A 89 -22.02 11.01 -5.22
N LEU A 90 -20.79 10.68 -4.80
CA LEU A 90 -20.36 10.67 -3.41
C LEU A 90 -19.28 11.75 -3.16
N PRO A 91 -19.64 13.05 -3.24
CA PRO A 91 -18.67 14.14 -3.28
C PRO A 91 -17.79 14.18 -2.03
N GLY A 92 -16.47 14.08 -2.24
CA GLY A 92 -15.47 14.19 -1.19
C GLY A 92 -15.43 13.03 -0.21
N LEU A 93 -15.89 11.84 -0.60
CA LEU A 93 -15.83 10.65 0.26
C LEU A 93 -14.39 10.22 0.52
N GLN A 94 -13.57 10.07 -0.52
CA GLN A 94 -12.14 9.76 -0.41
C GLN A 94 -11.40 10.82 0.43
N ALA A 95 -11.73 12.11 0.28
CA ALA A 95 -11.10 13.18 1.04
C ALA A 95 -11.47 13.19 2.53
N ARG A 96 -12.57 12.55 2.94
CA ARG A 96 -12.96 12.38 4.35
C ARG A 96 -12.40 11.09 4.97
N LEU A 97 -12.04 10.14 4.12
CA LEU A 97 -11.36 8.91 4.52
C LEU A 97 -9.91 9.20 4.94
N MET A 98 -9.26 10.14 4.25
CA MET A 98 -7.89 10.62 4.55
C MET A 98 -7.87 11.60 5.72
#